data_AF-A0A966T802-F1
#
_entry.id   AF-A0A966T802-F1
#
_cell.length_a   1.000
_cell.length_b   1.000
_cell.length_c   1.000
_cell.angle_alpha   90.00
_cell.angle_beta   90.00
_cell.angle_gamma   90.00
#
_symmetry.space_group_name_H-M   'P 1'
#
loop_
_entity.id
_entity.type
_entity.pdbx_description
1 polymer ?
#
loop_
_entity_poly.entity_id
_entity_poly.type
_entity_poly.pdbx_seq_one_letter_code
_entity_poly.pdbx_strand_id
1 'polypeptide(L)'
;QIGKLGEAFSPVSMKADWRHDLCILQFKFLDVKPIILGDTKKLTYEQSVFSKSFGGNAVKPIISFGQIKALYSLDNENIIQSSAGFAMGASGGGLFDDDGHLIGLTTFKSPGRHAYYYSIPVEWIKRLLSQGKDIQLTAQTELPFWDAPFEKRPFFMQAYDASREEQWSRLKEIATLWLKNEPQSNEALFTDAIARFELKDYEAAKKELSDVVKKNPRHAQAQLYLLKLAKLNHDDNATHAIETLLSQLDESLLKEAQ
;
A
#
# COMPACT_ATOMS: atom_id res chain seq x y z
N GLN A 1 -23.66 9.88 -11.14
CA GLN A 1 -24.57 8.86 -11.71
C GLN A 1 -23.76 7.65 -12.09
N ILE A 2 -24.36 6.46 -12.08
CA ILE A 2 -23.75 5.23 -12.61
C ILE A 2 -24.60 4.71 -13.76
N GLY A 3 -23.96 4.17 -14.79
CA GLY A 3 -24.63 3.58 -15.95
C GLY A 3 -24.67 2.06 -15.86
N LYS A 4 -25.81 1.44 -16.17
CA LYS A 4 -25.96 -0.01 -16.32
C LYS A 4 -26.89 -0.30 -17.50
N LEU A 5 -26.38 -1.02 -18.51
CA LEU A 5 -27.15 -1.45 -19.70
C LEU A 5 -27.95 -0.32 -20.39
N GLY A 6 -27.39 0.89 -20.42
CA GLY A 6 -28.03 2.07 -21.03
C GLY A 6 -28.93 2.88 -20.08
N GLU A 7 -29.19 2.40 -18.87
CA GLU A 7 -29.91 3.14 -17.83
C GLU A 7 -28.94 3.89 -16.90
N ALA A 8 -29.34 5.07 -16.45
CA ALA A 8 -28.57 5.91 -15.54
C ALA A 8 -29.23 5.98 -14.16
N PHE A 9 -28.45 5.70 -13.12
CA PHE A 9 -28.91 5.71 -11.73
C PHE A 9 -28.23 6.86 -10.98
N SER A 10 -29.04 7.66 -10.28
CA SER A 10 -28.56 8.73 -9.41
C SER A 10 -28.55 8.27 -7.95
N PRO A 11 -27.51 8.61 -7.16
CA PRO A 11 -27.51 8.31 -5.74
C PRO A 11 -28.58 9.13 -5.02
N VAL A 12 -29.19 8.55 -3.98
CA VAL A 12 -30.25 9.19 -3.18
C VAL A 12 -29.73 9.70 -1.82
N SER A 13 -28.62 9.15 -1.35
CA SER A 13 -27.94 9.51 -0.10
C SER A 13 -26.53 8.93 -0.14
N MET A 14 -25.72 9.27 0.87
CA MET A 14 -24.41 8.65 1.06
C MET A 14 -24.07 8.45 2.54
N LYS A 15 -23.11 7.58 2.80
CA LYS A 15 -22.31 7.56 4.03
C LYS A 15 -20.90 8.00 3.67
N ALA A 16 -20.24 8.77 4.54
CA ALA A 16 -18.88 9.20 4.28
C ALA A 16 -18.00 9.05 5.52
N ASP A 17 -16.74 8.72 5.26
CA ASP A 17 -15.62 8.78 6.16
C ASP A 17 -14.52 9.60 5.46
N TRP A 18 -14.57 10.91 5.67
CA TRP A 18 -13.71 11.85 4.94
C TRP A 18 -12.23 11.68 5.28
N ARG A 19 -11.91 11.40 6.54
CA ARG A 19 -10.54 11.16 6.98
C ARG A 19 -9.92 10.00 6.21
N HIS A 20 -10.69 8.94 5.95
CA HIS A 20 -10.22 7.75 5.23
C HIS A 20 -10.44 7.80 3.71
N ASP A 21 -10.87 8.95 3.17
CA ASP A 21 -11.19 9.14 1.74
C ASP A 21 -12.18 8.09 1.20
N LEU A 22 -13.22 7.81 1.99
CA LEU A 22 -14.19 6.77 1.69
C LEU A 22 -15.61 7.33 1.70
N CYS A 23 -16.39 7.01 0.67
CA CYS A 23 -17.83 7.22 0.68
C CYS A 23 -18.57 6.02 0.10
N ILE A 24 -19.80 5.82 0.57
CA ILE A 24 -20.72 4.80 0.09
C ILE A 24 -21.96 5.51 -0.40
N LEU A 25 -22.23 5.40 -1.70
CA LEU A 25 -23.41 5.97 -2.32
C LEU A 25 -24.56 4.97 -2.27
N GLN A 26 -25.74 5.43 -1.87
CA GLN A 26 -26.96 4.62 -1.91
C GLN A 26 -27.74 4.89 -3.19
N PHE A 27 -28.20 3.85 -3.85
CA PHE A 27 -29.04 3.92 -5.05
C PHE A 27 -30.37 3.22 -4.80
N LYS A 28 -31.42 3.69 -5.47
CA LYS A 28 -32.70 2.96 -5.56
C LYS A 28 -32.79 2.25 -6.89
N PHE A 29 -33.42 1.07 -6.90
CA PHE A 29 -33.69 0.27 -8.10
C PHE A 29 -32.46 -0.21 -8.88
N LEU A 30 -31.27 -0.14 -8.27
CA LEU A 30 -30.04 -0.70 -8.83
C LEU A 30 -29.90 -2.16 -8.36
N ASP A 31 -30.32 -3.10 -9.20
CA ASP A 31 -30.17 -4.53 -8.92
C ASP A 31 -28.78 -5.02 -9.34
N VAL A 32 -27.85 -5.19 -8.40
CA VAL A 32 -26.49 -5.67 -8.67
C VAL A 32 -26.09 -6.74 -7.66
N LYS A 33 -25.38 -7.76 -8.13
CA LYS A 33 -24.77 -8.75 -7.24
C LYS A 33 -23.62 -8.09 -6.47
N PRO A 34 -23.66 -8.05 -5.13
CA PRO A 34 -22.56 -7.51 -4.35
C PRO A 34 -21.31 -8.38 -4.49
N ILE A 35 -20.15 -7.75 -4.48
CA ILE A 35 -18.87 -8.45 -4.39
C ILE A 35 -18.67 -8.95 -2.96
N ILE A 36 -17.96 -10.07 -2.82
CA ILE A 36 -17.53 -10.57 -1.51
C ILE A 36 -16.36 -9.71 -1.03
N LEU A 37 -16.39 -9.30 0.24
CA LEU A 37 -15.31 -8.56 0.87
C LEU A 37 -14.33 -9.54 1.52
N GLY A 38 -13.05 -9.43 1.19
CA GLY A 38 -11.94 -10.21 1.74
C GLY A 38 -11.54 -9.77 3.16
N ASP A 39 -10.33 -10.12 3.58
CA ASP A 39 -9.80 -9.80 4.92
C ASP A 39 -8.33 -9.39 4.82
N THR A 40 -8.03 -8.12 5.12
CA THR A 40 -6.67 -7.60 4.93
C THR A 40 -5.66 -8.14 5.93
N LYS A 41 -6.11 -8.81 7.01
CA LYS A 41 -5.22 -9.43 8.00
C LYS A 41 -4.64 -10.77 7.54
N LYS A 42 -5.24 -11.37 6.51
CA LYS A 42 -4.75 -12.61 5.89
C LYS A 42 -3.76 -12.35 4.76
N LEU A 43 -3.57 -11.07 4.41
CA LEU A 43 -2.70 -10.68 3.32
C LEU A 43 -1.24 -10.94 3.66
N THR A 44 -0.49 -11.41 2.67
CA THR A 44 0.94 -11.62 2.78
C THR A 44 1.68 -10.83 1.72
N TYR A 45 2.92 -10.44 2.02
CA TYR A 45 3.79 -9.76 1.06
C TYR A 45 4.02 -10.66 -0.15
N GLU A 46 4.15 -10.05 -1.32
CA GLU A 46 4.37 -10.71 -2.60
C GLU A 46 3.25 -11.67 -3.05
N GLN A 47 2.09 -11.68 -2.38
CA GLN A 47 0.93 -12.37 -2.92
C GLN A 47 0.40 -11.62 -4.15
N SER A 48 -0.08 -12.36 -5.13
CA SER A 48 -0.72 -11.82 -6.32
C SER A 48 -2.00 -11.07 -5.98
N VAL A 49 -2.22 -9.97 -6.69
CA VAL A 49 -3.43 -9.15 -6.63
C VAL A 49 -3.70 -8.57 -8.01
N PHE A 50 -4.94 -8.15 -8.25
CA PHE A 50 -5.25 -7.34 -9.42
C PHE A 50 -6.17 -6.18 -9.05
N SER A 51 -5.98 -5.04 -9.70
CA SER A 51 -6.88 -3.90 -9.58
C SER A 51 -7.78 -3.81 -10.81
N LYS A 52 -8.99 -3.31 -10.61
CA LYS A 52 -9.95 -3.00 -11.68
C LYS A 52 -10.55 -1.62 -11.43
N SER A 53 -10.28 -0.68 -12.33
CA SER A 53 -10.65 0.73 -12.16
C SER A 53 -10.93 1.41 -13.50
N PHE A 54 -11.46 2.63 -13.45
CA PHE A 54 -11.63 3.51 -14.61
C PHE A 54 -10.61 4.66 -14.54
N GLY A 55 -9.34 4.37 -14.83
CA GLY A 55 -8.28 5.39 -14.86
C GLY A 55 -8.18 6.12 -16.19
N GLY A 56 -7.65 7.34 -16.19
CA GLY A 56 -7.21 8.05 -17.39
C GLY A 56 -8.30 8.35 -18.43
N ASN A 57 -9.52 8.66 -17.99
CA ASN A 57 -10.70 8.86 -18.86
C ASN A 57 -11.07 7.65 -19.72
N ALA A 58 -10.71 6.44 -19.29
CA ALA A 58 -11.03 5.22 -20.02
C ALA A 58 -12.54 4.98 -20.10
N VAL A 59 -13.01 4.58 -21.28
CA VAL A 59 -14.41 4.20 -21.54
C VAL A 59 -14.72 2.75 -21.14
N LYS A 60 -13.69 1.98 -20.78
CA LYS A 60 -13.76 0.58 -20.33
C LYS A 60 -12.91 0.41 -19.08
N PRO A 61 -13.24 -0.55 -18.20
CA PRO A 61 -12.43 -0.80 -17.02
C PRO A 61 -11.04 -1.30 -17.42
N ILE A 62 -10.01 -0.74 -16.77
CA ILE A 62 -8.62 -1.16 -16.89
C ILE A 62 -8.35 -2.16 -15.78
N ILE A 63 -7.72 -3.28 -16.14
CA ILE A 63 -7.23 -4.30 -15.20
C ILE A 63 -5.71 -4.20 -15.14
N SER A 64 -5.17 -4.20 -13.93
CA SER A 64 -3.72 -4.16 -13.67
C SER A 64 -3.36 -5.26 -12.68
N PHE A 65 -2.42 -6.12 -13.06
CA PHE A 65 -1.94 -7.21 -12.22
C PHE A 65 -0.68 -6.78 -11.47
N GLY A 66 -0.51 -7.29 -10.27
CA GLY A 66 0.69 -7.04 -9.48
C GLY A 66 0.71 -7.90 -8.23
N GLN A 67 1.48 -7.46 -7.26
CA GLN A 67 1.63 -8.13 -5.98
C GLN A 67 1.59 -7.11 -4.85
N ILE A 68 1.27 -7.56 -3.64
CA ILE A 68 1.42 -6.73 -2.44
C ILE A 68 2.91 -6.50 -2.17
N LYS A 69 3.30 -5.25 -1.97
CA LYS A 69 4.69 -4.86 -1.69
C LYS A 69 4.89 -4.46 -0.24
N ALA A 70 3.87 -3.85 0.37
CA ALA A 70 3.89 -3.54 1.80
C ALA A 70 2.47 -3.44 2.37
N LEU A 71 2.36 -3.63 3.69
CA LEU A 71 1.14 -3.42 4.46
C LEU A 71 1.45 -2.44 5.60
N TYR A 72 0.79 -1.28 5.59
CA TYR A 72 1.00 -0.24 6.59
C TYR A 72 -0.18 -0.18 7.55
N SER A 73 0.08 -0.37 8.84
CA SER A 73 -0.95 -0.22 9.87
C SER A 73 -1.37 1.23 9.99
N LEU A 74 -2.67 1.50 9.85
CA LEU A 74 -3.30 2.79 10.09
C LEU A 74 -4.69 2.58 10.69
N ASP A 75 -4.96 3.18 11.86
CA ASP A 75 -6.24 3.06 12.56
C ASP A 75 -6.69 1.59 12.77
N ASN A 76 -5.69 0.72 13.07
CA ASN A 76 -5.77 -0.73 13.28
C ASN A 76 -6.12 -1.58 12.06
N GLU A 77 -6.03 -1.02 10.85
CA GLU A 77 -6.23 -1.74 9.58
C GLU A 77 -5.01 -1.58 8.66
N ASN A 78 -4.94 -2.41 7.61
CA ASN A 78 -3.78 -2.42 6.70
C ASN A 78 -4.04 -1.60 5.44
N ILE A 79 -3.39 -0.44 5.31
CA ILE A 79 -3.22 0.22 4.01
C ILE A 79 -2.34 -0.68 3.14
N ILE A 80 -2.79 -0.94 1.92
CA ILE A 80 -2.15 -1.88 1.01
C ILE A 80 -1.32 -1.10 -0.01
N GLN A 81 -0.01 -1.33 -0.04
CA GLN A 81 0.81 -0.97 -1.19
C GLN A 81 0.92 -2.17 -2.13
N SER A 82 0.70 -1.94 -3.43
CA SER A 82 0.88 -2.98 -4.45
C SER A 82 1.62 -2.47 -5.69
N SER A 83 2.14 -3.40 -6.49
CA SER A 83 2.65 -3.12 -7.83
C SER A 83 1.56 -3.10 -8.91
N ALA A 84 0.29 -3.36 -8.55
CA ALA A 84 -0.85 -3.28 -9.45
C ALA A 84 -1.17 -1.80 -9.75
N GLY A 85 -0.36 -1.20 -10.62
CA GLY A 85 -0.35 0.23 -10.89
C GLY A 85 -1.64 0.76 -11.49
N PHE A 86 -1.95 2.02 -11.21
CA PHE A 86 -3.13 2.71 -11.73
C PHE A 86 -2.88 4.18 -12.07
N ALA A 87 -3.59 4.69 -13.08
CA ALA A 87 -3.49 6.08 -13.51
C ALA A 87 -4.31 7.03 -12.63
N MET A 88 -4.11 8.34 -12.78
CA MET A 88 -5.03 9.33 -12.22
C MET A 88 -6.47 9.09 -12.70
N GLY A 89 -7.44 9.33 -11.82
CA GLY A 89 -8.85 9.02 -12.07
C GLY A 89 -9.27 7.59 -11.73
N ALA A 90 -8.33 6.68 -11.43
CA ALA A 90 -8.63 5.33 -11.00
C ALA A 90 -9.15 5.22 -9.55
N SER A 91 -9.22 6.33 -8.80
CA SER A 91 -9.69 6.34 -7.41
C SER A 91 -11.11 5.78 -7.30
N GLY A 92 -11.37 4.97 -6.26
CA GLY A 92 -12.62 4.23 -6.08
C GLY A 92 -12.73 2.93 -6.88
N GLY A 93 -11.69 2.57 -7.66
CA GLY A 93 -11.54 1.22 -8.21
C GLY A 93 -11.30 0.17 -7.14
N GLY A 94 -11.48 -1.11 -7.49
CA GLY A 94 -11.27 -2.22 -6.55
C GLY A 94 -9.89 -2.85 -6.70
N LEU A 95 -9.30 -3.27 -5.59
CA LEU A 95 -8.16 -4.19 -5.51
C LEU A 95 -8.66 -5.55 -5.01
N PHE A 96 -8.28 -6.62 -5.69
CA PHE A 96 -8.81 -7.96 -5.49
C PHE A 96 -7.69 -8.98 -5.24
N ASP A 97 -8.00 -10.00 -4.44
CA ASP A 97 -7.20 -11.22 -4.35
C ASP A 97 -7.50 -12.17 -5.53
N ASP A 98 -6.76 -13.28 -5.61
CA ASP A 98 -6.91 -14.27 -6.69
C ASP A 98 -8.27 -14.99 -6.69
N ASP A 99 -8.98 -15.02 -5.56
CA ASP A 99 -10.34 -15.55 -5.43
C ASP A 99 -11.41 -14.54 -5.91
N GLY A 100 -11.00 -13.31 -6.24
CA GLY A 100 -11.89 -12.24 -6.68
C GLY A 100 -12.63 -11.54 -5.52
N HIS A 101 -12.18 -11.72 -4.28
CA HIS A 101 -12.68 -10.94 -3.15
C HIS A 101 -12.09 -9.53 -3.19
N LEU A 102 -12.91 -8.53 -2.88
CA LEU A 102 -12.43 -7.16 -2.74
C LEU A 102 -11.61 -7.06 -1.45
N ILE A 103 -10.34 -6.66 -1.55
CA ILE A 103 -9.42 -6.48 -0.42
C ILE A 103 -9.07 -5.00 -0.15
N GLY A 104 -9.27 -4.13 -1.13
CA GLY A 104 -9.13 -2.69 -0.92
C GLY A 104 -9.75 -1.84 -2.03
N LEU A 105 -9.75 -0.53 -1.83
CA LEU A 105 -10.11 0.45 -2.87
C LEU A 105 -8.87 1.23 -3.26
N THR A 106 -8.60 1.36 -4.57
CA THR A 106 -7.51 2.18 -5.06
C THR A 106 -7.79 3.64 -4.73
N THR A 107 -6.86 4.33 -4.07
CA THR A 107 -7.13 5.67 -3.51
C THR A 107 -6.12 6.69 -4.00
N PHE A 108 -4.85 6.51 -3.65
CA PHE A 108 -3.80 7.49 -3.95
C PHE A 108 -2.52 6.80 -4.43
N LYS A 109 -1.69 7.57 -5.13
CA LYS A 109 -0.36 7.14 -5.55
C LYS A 109 0.66 8.18 -5.13
N SER A 110 1.88 7.74 -4.87
CA SER A 110 2.96 8.68 -4.59
C SER A 110 3.37 9.50 -5.83
N PRO A 111 4.02 10.67 -5.65
CA PRO A 111 4.55 11.46 -6.75
C PRO A 111 5.82 10.83 -7.34
N GLY A 112 6.03 10.99 -8.65
CA GLY A 112 7.25 10.58 -9.34
C GLY A 112 7.05 9.54 -10.44
N ARG A 113 8.15 9.16 -11.11
CA ARG A 113 8.16 8.12 -12.17
C ARG A 113 7.96 6.71 -11.62
N HIS A 114 8.51 6.43 -10.43
CA HIS A 114 8.37 5.16 -9.71
C HIS A 114 7.36 5.33 -8.57
N ALA A 115 6.09 5.48 -8.94
CA ALA A 115 5.01 5.70 -7.98
C ALA A 115 4.68 4.43 -7.19
N TYR A 116 4.40 4.60 -5.90
CA TYR A 116 3.80 3.59 -5.04
C TYR A 116 2.28 3.75 -5.10
N TYR A 117 1.57 2.63 -5.21
CA TYR A 117 0.13 2.59 -5.40
C TYR A 117 -0.53 2.08 -4.13
N TYR A 118 -1.36 2.91 -3.52
CA TYR A 118 -1.97 2.64 -2.23
C TYR A 118 -3.47 2.42 -2.36
N SER A 119 -3.95 1.40 -1.66
CA SER A 119 -5.35 1.09 -1.53
C SER A 119 -5.77 1.08 -0.07
N ILE A 120 -6.92 1.70 0.22
CA ILE A 120 -7.50 1.66 1.56
C ILE A 120 -8.18 0.30 1.83
N PRO A 121 -8.13 -0.21 3.06
CA PRO A 121 -8.62 -1.55 3.40
C PRO A 121 -10.14 -1.68 3.32
N VAL A 122 -10.61 -2.88 2.97
CA VAL A 122 -12.06 -3.20 3.00
C VAL A 122 -12.67 -3.17 4.40
N GLU A 123 -11.87 -3.26 5.45
CA GLU A 123 -12.34 -3.14 6.84
C GLU A 123 -12.96 -1.78 7.11
N TRP A 124 -12.45 -0.71 6.51
CA TRP A 124 -13.07 0.61 6.59
C TRP A 124 -14.43 0.66 5.87
N ILE A 125 -14.56 -0.06 4.76
CA ILE A 125 -15.85 -0.23 4.05
C ILE A 125 -16.85 -0.98 4.95
N LYS A 126 -16.46 -2.11 5.55
CA LYS A 126 -17.30 -2.90 6.46
C LYS A 126 -17.76 -2.05 7.66
N ARG A 127 -16.86 -1.24 8.22
CA ARG A 127 -17.15 -0.34 9.34
C ARG A 127 -18.11 0.77 8.94
N LEU A 128 -17.89 1.43 7.81
CA LEU A 128 -18.77 2.50 7.33
C LEU A 128 -20.17 1.97 6.94
N LEU A 129 -20.25 0.77 6.37
CA LEU A 129 -21.54 0.10 6.10
C LEU A 129 -22.32 -0.12 7.39
N SER A 130 -21.67 -0.68 8.43
CA SER A 130 -22.32 -1.08 9.68
C SER A 130 -22.60 0.07 10.65
N GLN A 131 -21.72 1.07 10.72
CA GLN A 131 -21.76 2.13 11.74
C GLN A 131 -22.00 3.52 11.16
N GLY A 132 -21.83 3.69 9.84
CA GLY A 132 -21.98 4.98 9.19
C GLY A 132 -23.43 5.47 9.20
N LYS A 133 -23.60 6.77 9.37
CA LYS A 133 -24.88 7.47 9.27
C LYS A 133 -25.09 7.98 7.86
N ASP A 134 -26.35 7.96 7.41
CA ASP A 134 -26.71 8.57 6.15
C ASP A 134 -26.62 10.09 6.28
N ILE A 135 -25.97 10.70 5.30
CA ILE A 135 -25.79 12.14 5.17
C ILE A 135 -26.24 12.61 3.80
N GLN A 136 -26.52 13.92 3.70
CA GLN A 136 -26.85 14.56 2.43
C GLN A 136 -25.62 14.60 1.52
N LEU A 137 -25.84 14.50 0.21
CA LEU A 137 -24.77 14.55 -0.80
C LEU A 137 -23.97 15.87 -0.80
N THR A 138 -24.50 16.92 -0.16
CA THR A 138 -23.88 18.25 -0.04
C THR A 138 -23.18 18.46 1.31
N ALA A 139 -22.95 17.40 2.09
CA ALA A 139 -22.25 17.52 3.36
C ALA A 139 -20.83 18.06 3.17
N GLN A 140 -20.36 18.86 4.14
CA GLN A 140 -19.01 19.40 4.13
C GLN A 140 -17.97 18.28 4.21
N THR A 141 -16.93 18.38 3.38
CA THR A 141 -15.82 17.44 3.33
C THR A 141 -14.72 17.85 4.30
N GLU A 142 -14.01 16.87 4.83
CA GLU A 142 -12.75 17.07 5.56
C GLU A 142 -11.57 16.59 4.69
N LEU A 143 -10.35 17.02 5.02
CA LEU A 143 -9.16 16.57 4.31
C LEU A 143 -8.87 15.09 4.67
N PRO A 144 -8.62 14.22 3.68
CA PRO A 144 -8.24 12.84 3.95
C PRO A 144 -6.81 12.77 4.51
N PHE A 145 -6.49 11.67 5.18
CA PHE A 145 -5.18 11.48 5.84
C PHE A 145 -4.00 11.64 4.88
N TRP A 146 -4.18 11.29 3.61
CA TRP A 146 -3.12 11.34 2.59
C TRP A 146 -2.91 12.75 2.02
N ASP A 147 -3.87 13.65 2.15
CA ASP A 147 -3.77 15.07 1.76
C ASP A 147 -3.53 16.01 2.96
N ALA A 148 -3.36 15.45 4.15
CA ALA A 148 -3.02 16.21 5.34
C ALA A 148 -1.66 16.95 5.19
N PRO A 149 -1.40 18.01 5.96
CA PRO A 149 -0.06 18.59 6.08
C PRO A 149 0.99 17.54 6.42
N PHE A 150 2.23 17.72 5.97
CA PHE A 150 3.30 16.73 6.04
C PHE A 150 3.45 16.09 7.44
N GLU A 151 3.44 16.92 8.48
CA GLU A 151 3.65 16.51 9.88
C GLU A 151 2.48 15.66 10.43
N LYS A 152 1.32 15.72 9.79
CA LYS A 152 0.11 14.97 10.16
C LYS A 152 -0.12 13.73 9.30
N ARG A 153 0.68 13.53 8.23
CA ARG A 153 0.60 12.32 7.41
C ARG A 153 1.15 11.11 8.17
N PRO A 154 0.66 9.90 7.90
CA PRO A 154 1.28 8.67 8.42
C PRO A 154 2.78 8.58 8.11
N PHE A 155 3.54 7.93 9.01
CA PHE A 155 4.99 7.84 8.88
C PHE A 155 5.46 7.20 7.57
N PHE A 156 4.75 6.17 7.07
CA PHE A 156 5.11 5.53 5.80
C PHE A 156 5.10 6.50 4.62
N MET A 157 4.21 7.51 4.64
CA MET A 157 4.16 8.55 3.61
C MET A 157 5.33 9.53 3.75
N GLN A 158 5.65 9.92 4.98
CA GLN A 158 6.79 10.79 5.26
C GLN A 158 8.11 10.11 4.86
N ALA A 159 8.23 8.82 5.16
CA ALA A 159 9.40 8.00 4.83
C ALA A 159 9.59 7.87 3.31
N TYR A 160 8.52 7.67 2.55
CA TYR A 160 8.60 7.62 1.09
C TYR A 160 9.24 8.88 0.49
N ASP A 161 8.79 10.06 0.91
CA ASP A 161 9.32 11.32 0.38
C ASP A 161 10.82 11.49 0.71
N ALA A 162 11.22 11.20 1.96
CA ALA A 162 12.62 11.26 2.38
C ALA A 162 13.51 10.24 1.64
N SER A 163 13.02 9.03 1.41
CA SER A 163 13.75 8.01 0.64
C SER A 163 13.89 8.39 -0.83
N ARG A 164 12.84 8.93 -1.46
CA ARG A 164 12.88 9.37 -2.87
C ARG A 164 13.86 10.52 -3.08
N GLU A 165 13.96 11.40 -2.09
CA GLU A 165 14.82 12.59 -2.12
C GLU A 165 16.25 12.31 -1.59
N GLU A 166 16.58 11.04 -1.31
CA GLU A 166 17.87 10.59 -0.79
C GLU A 166 18.28 11.32 0.53
N GLN A 167 17.29 11.77 1.30
CA GLN A 167 17.50 12.45 2.59
C GLN A 167 17.65 11.40 3.70
N TRP A 168 18.70 10.59 3.65
CA TRP A 168 18.88 9.43 4.53
C TRP A 168 18.94 9.78 6.03
N SER A 169 19.55 10.92 6.38
CA SER A 169 19.52 11.42 7.77
C SER A 169 18.10 11.71 8.24
N ARG A 170 17.28 12.34 7.40
CA ARG A 170 15.87 12.62 7.69
C ARG A 170 15.04 11.34 7.73
N LEU A 171 15.32 10.39 6.84
CA LEU A 171 14.66 9.08 6.83
C LEU A 171 14.90 8.35 8.16
N LYS A 172 16.13 8.38 8.67
CA LYS A 172 16.48 7.83 9.98
C LYS A 172 15.74 8.51 11.13
N GLU A 173 15.60 9.84 11.11
CA GLU A 173 14.83 10.59 12.10
C GLU A 173 13.34 10.18 12.09
N ILE A 174 12.75 10.08 10.89
CA ILE A 174 11.36 9.62 10.70
C ILE A 174 11.21 8.19 11.23
N ALA A 175 12.12 7.27 10.88
CA ALA A 175 12.08 5.89 11.32
C ALA A 175 12.22 5.75 12.85
N THR A 176 13.11 6.55 13.46
CA THR A 176 13.27 6.60 14.92
C THR A 176 11.98 7.05 15.60
N LEU A 177 11.34 8.10 15.08
CA LEU A 177 10.06 8.57 15.61
C LEU A 177 8.94 7.56 15.38
N TRP A 178 8.94 6.89 14.23
CA TRP A 178 7.97 5.85 13.91
C TRP A 178 8.11 4.66 14.86
N LEU A 179 9.30 4.11 15.06
CA LEU A 179 9.56 3.03 16.01
C LEU A 179 9.21 3.40 17.46
N LYS A 180 9.35 4.67 17.84
CA LYS A 180 8.92 5.15 19.17
C LYS A 180 7.41 5.07 19.35
N ASN A 181 6.62 5.39 18.32
CA ASN A 181 5.16 5.37 18.37
C ASN A 181 4.58 3.98 18.07
N GLU A 182 5.26 3.21 17.21
CA GLU A 182 4.86 1.88 16.77
C GLU A 182 6.02 0.88 16.89
N PRO A 183 6.39 0.44 18.11
CA PRO A 183 7.58 -0.39 18.33
C PRO A 183 7.54 -1.78 17.67
N GLN A 184 6.36 -2.23 17.26
CA GLN A 184 6.15 -3.52 16.58
C GLN A 184 6.11 -3.38 15.06
N SER A 185 6.19 -2.17 14.51
CA SER A 185 6.13 -1.93 13.08
C SER A 185 7.36 -2.51 12.38
N ASN A 186 7.13 -3.52 11.53
CA ASN A 186 8.19 -4.10 10.72
C ASN A 186 8.68 -3.11 9.65
N GLU A 187 7.76 -2.30 9.11
CA GLU A 187 8.06 -1.25 8.13
C GLU A 187 8.89 -0.11 8.73
N ALA A 188 8.62 0.26 9.98
CA ALA A 188 9.44 1.26 10.68
C ALA A 188 10.88 0.75 10.90
N LEU A 189 11.03 -0.52 11.30
CA LEU A 189 12.34 -1.17 11.45
C LEU A 189 13.07 -1.28 10.12
N PHE A 190 12.38 -1.70 9.06
CA PHE A 190 12.92 -1.73 7.71
C PHE A 190 13.38 -0.34 7.24
N THR A 191 12.58 0.70 7.52
CA THR A 191 12.90 2.09 7.17
C THR A 191 14.17 2.59 7.89
N ASP A 192 14.36 2.26 9.17
CA ASP A 192 15.61 2.60 9.88
C ASP A 192 16.80 1.86 9.27
N ALA A 193 16.61 0.57 8.94
CA ALA A 193 17.65 -0.27 8.41
C ALA A 193 18.15 0.18 7.02
N ILE A 194 17.25 0.62 6.13
CA ILE A 194 17.65 1.20 4.83
C ILE A 194 18.33 2.55 5.03
N ALA A 195 17.87 3.39 5.96
CA ALA A 195 18.53 4.66 6.24
C ALA A 195 19.96 4.44 6.75
N ARG A 196 20.17 3.46 7.62
CA ARG A 196 21.50 3.04 8.10
C ARG A 196 22.37 2.49 7.00
N PHE A 197 21.81 1.65 6.12
CA PHE A 197 22.52 1.11 4.98
C PHE A 197 23.07 2.24 4.09
N GLU A 198 22.23 3.21 3.72
CA GLU A 198 22.64 4.34 2.87
C GLU A 198 23.62 5.30 3.59
N LEU A 199 23.52 5.39 4.92
CA LEU A 199 24.48 6.10 5.79
C LEU A 199 25.76 5.29 6.08
N LYS A 200 25.93 4.11 5.46
CA LYS A 200 27.08 3.21 5.58
C LYS A 200 27.28 2.59 6.96
N ASP A 201 26.26 2.60 7.81
CA ASP A 201 26.22 1.85 9.07
C ASP A 201 25.78 0.40 8.79
N TYR A 202 26.61 -0.31 8.04
CA TYR A 202 26.28 -1.63 7.47
C TYR A 202 26.08 -2.72 8.53
N GLU A 203 26.80 -2.65 9.65
CA GLU A 203 26.66 -3.62 10.75
C GLU A 203 25.27 -3.52 11.40
N ALA A 204 24.83 -2.30 11.73
CA ALA A 204 23.49 -2.09 12.29
C ALA A 204 22.41 -2.40 11.25
N ALA A 205 22.59 -1.95 10.00
CA ALA A 205 21.66 -2.25 8.91
C ALA A 205 21.47 -3.76 8.70
N LYS A 206 22.57 -4.53 8.65
CA LYS A 206 22.51 -6.00 8.49
C LYS A 206 21.71 -6.65 9.61
N LYS A 207 21.94 -6.23 10.86
CA LYS A 207 21.22 -6.76 12.02
C LYS A 207 19.72 -6.47 11.93
N GLU A 208 19.34 -5.23 11.68
CA GLU A 208 17.93 -4.82 11.61
C GLU A 208 17.22 -5.46 10.41
N LEU A 209 17.84 -5.49 9.23
CA LEU A 209 17.31 -6.18 8.05
C LEU A 209 17.10 -7.68 8.33
N SER A 210 18.05 -8.32 9.04
CA SER A 210 17.91 -9.72 9.45
C SER A 210 16.71 -9.91 10.37
N ASP A 211 16.43 -8.98 11.27
CA ASP A 211 15.26 -9.03 12.15
C ASP A 211 13.95 -8.76 11.39
N VAL A 212 13.97 -7.89 10.38
CA VAL A 212 12.84 -7.67 9.46
C VAL A 212 12.46 -8.95 8.73
N VAL A 213 13.43 -9.64 8.13
CA VAL A 213 13.15 -10.89 7.38
C VAL A 213 12.84 -12.08 8.28
N LYS A 214 13.30 -12.09 9.54
CA LYS A 214 12.84 -13.08 10.54
C LYS A 214 11.35 -12.91 10.85
N LYS A 215 10.88 -11.66 10.99
CA LYS A 215 9.46 -11.35 11.23
C LYS A 215 8.61 -11.60 9.99
N ASN A 216 9.12 -11.22 8.82
CA ASN A 216 8.45 -11.42 7.54
C ASN A 216 9.45 -11.92 6.48
N PRO A 217 9.58 -13.24 6.29
CA PRO A 217 10.49 -13.82 5.30
C PRO A 217 10.20 -13.39 3.86
N ARG A 218 8.95 -12.97 3.58
CA ARG A 218 8.49 -12.51 2.27
C ARG A 218 8.74 -11.01 2.03
N HIS A 219 9.44 -10.31 2.92
CA HIS A 219 9.78 -8.91 2.73
C HIS A 219 10.88 -8.75 1.66
N ALA A 220 10.49 -8.75 0.38
CA ALA A 220 11.43 -8.80 -0.75
C ALA A 220 12.43 -7.64 -0.76
N GLN A 221 12.01 -6.42 -0.42
CA GLN A 221 12.93 -5.28 -0.32
C GLN A 221 14.01 -5.46 0.75
N ALA A 222 13.69 -6.01 1.93
CA ALA A 222 14.68 -6.29 2.96
C ALA A 222 15.67 -7.39 2.51
N GLN A 223 15.18 -8.40 1.79
CA GLN A 223 16.04 -9.41 1.15
C GLN A 223 16.99 -8.77 0.13
N LEU A 224 16.50 -7.83 -0.69
CA LEU A 224 17.33 -7.10 -1.66
C LEU A 224 18.46 -6.31 -0.97
N TYR A 225 18.19 -5.64 0.14
CA TYR A 225 19.23 -4.93 0.90
C TYR A 225 20.23 -5.90 1.57
N LEU A 226 19.76 -7.06 2.05
CA LEU A 226 20.67 -8.13 2.52
C LEU A 226 21.54 -8.69 1.39
N LEU A 227 20.99 -8.82 0.17
CA LEU A 227 21.75 -9.23 -1.02
C LEU A 227 22.86 -8.21 -1.34
N LYS A 228 22.54 -6.91 -1.32
CA LYS A 228 23.53 -5.84 -1.49
C LYS A 228 24.67 -5.96 -0.47
N LEU A 229 24.33 -6.19 0.81
CA LEU A 229 25.31 -6.41 1.88
C LEU A 229 26.13 -7.69 1.69
N ALA A 230 25.54 -8.79 1.23
CA ALA A 230 26.23 -10.05 0.96
C ALA A 230 27.28 -9.87 -0.15
N LYS A 231 26.90 -9.20 -1.25
CA LYS A 231 27.80 -8.86 -2.36
C LYS A 231 28.95 -7.96 -1.91
N LEU A 232 28.67 -6.94 -1.08
CA LEU A 232 29.70 -6.05 -0.51
C LEU A 232 30.72 -6.80 0.36
N ASN A 233 30.30 -7.87 1.03
CA ASN A 233 31.16 -8.68 1.90
C ASN A 233 31.79 -9.89 1.20
N HIS A 234 31.57 -10.07 -0.11
CA HIS A 234 32.00 -11.24 -0.87
C HIS A 234 31.50 -12.57 -0.26
N ASP A 235 30.27 -12.58 0.28
CA ASP A 235 29.62 -13.78 0.80
C ASP A 235 28.81 -14.46 -0.30
N ASP A 236 29.48 -15.31 -1.09
CA ASP A 236 28.87 -15.98 -2.25
C ASP A 236 27.73 -16.92 -1.86
N ASN A 237 27.82 -17.56 -0.69
CA ASN A 237 26.79 -18.47 -0.19
C ASN A 237 25.51 -17.71 0.15
N ALA A 238 25.62 -16.61 0.90
CA ALA A 238 24.47 -15.77 1.22
C ALA A 238 23.88 -15.11 -0.04
N THR A 239 24.74 -14.68 -0.96
CA THR A 239 24.33 -14.10 -2.25
C THR A 239 23.44 -15.07 -3.03
N HIS A 240 23.91 -16.31 -3.26
CA HIS A 240 23.15 -17.29 -4.02
C HIS A 240 21.83 -17.70 -3.34
N ALA A 241 21.83 -17.83 -2.01
CA ALA A 241 20.64 -18.16 -1.24
C ALA A 241 19.56 -17.06 -1.35
N ILE A 242 19.97 -15.79 -1.23
CA ILE A 242 19.04 -14.66 -1.31
C ILE A 242 18.55 -14.45 -2.75
N GLU A 243 19.40 -14.62 -3.76
CA GLU A 243 18.97 -14.54 -5.16
C GLU A 243 17.92 -15.59 -5.51
N THR A 244 18.10 -16.83 -5.02
CA THR A 244 17.12 -17.91 -5.18
C THR A 244 15.78 -17.52 -4.53
N LEU A 245 15.81 -16.96 -3.32
CA LEU A 245 14.59 -16.53 -2.62
C LEU A 245 13.89 -15.37 -3.36
N LEU A 246 14.64 -14.36 -3.79
CA LEU A 246 14.09 -13.22 -4.52
C LEU A 246 13.45 -13.64 -5.85
N SER A 247 14.01 -14.62 -6.57
CA SER A 247 13.38 -15.12 -7.81
C SER A 247 11.98 -15.73 -7.58
N GLN A 248 11.69 -16.20 -6.36
CA GLN A 248 10.38 -16.73 -5.99
C GLN A 248 9.42 -15.65 -5.45
N LEU A 249 9.96 -14.55 -4.93
CA LEU A 249 9.20 -13.46 -4.33
C LEU A 249 8.88 -12.37 -5.37
N ASP A 250 9.93 -11.78 -5.93
CA ASP A 250 9.89 -10.71 -6.91
C ASP A 250 11.16 -10.72 -7.77
N GLU A 251 11.07 -11.40 -8.92
CA GLU A 251 12.16 -11.50 -9.89
C GLU A 251 12.60 -10.12 -10.43
N SER A 252 11.71 -9.12 -10.40
CA SER A 252 12.04 -7.78 -10.92
C SER A 252 13.15 -7.10 -10.12
N LEU A 253 13.26 -7.40 -8.83
CA LEU A 253 14.29 -6.84 -7.94
C LEU A 253 15.69 -7.38 -8.22
N LEU A 254 15.82 -8.57 -8.81
CA LEU A 254 17.12 -9.12 -9.18
C LEU A 254 17.78 -8.30 -10.30
N LYS A 255 16.97 -7.71 -11.19
CA LYS A 255 17.47 -6.85 -12.28
C LYS A 255 17.98 -5.50 -11.75
N GLU A 256 17.47 -5.05 -10.60
CA GLU A 256 17.93 -3.81 -9.93
C GLU A 256 19.23 -4.02 -9.14
N ALA A 257 19.55 -5.28 -8.80
CA ALA A 257 20.71 -5.67 -7.99
C ALA A 257 21.97 -6.03 -8.80
N GLN A 258 21.90 -5.90 -10.13
CA GLN A 258 22.96 -6.21 -11.11
C GLN A 258 23.58 -4.91 -11.63
#